data_AF-A0A2I3NFP5-F1
#
_entry.id   AF-A0A2I3NFP5-F1
#
_cell.length_a   1.000
_cell.length_b   1.000
_cell.length_c   1.000
_cell.angle_alpha   90.00
_cell.angle_beta   90.00
_cell.angle_gamma   90.00
#
_symmetry.space_group_name_H-M   'P 1'
#
loop_
_entity.id
_entity.type
_entity.pdbx_description
1 polymer ?
#
loop_
_entity_poly.entity_id
_entity_poly.type
_entity_poly.pdbx_seq_one_letter_code
_entity_poly.pdbx_strand_id
1 'polypeptide(L)' 'MAGVLKKTTGLVGLARLRILYTKILDVLKRTPKKAAYRKYTEQIANEKLTMVKAEPDIFSAEAIIQK' A
#
# COMPACT_ATOMS: atom_id res chain seq x y z
N MET A 1 -7.17 -16.62 -15.20
CA MET A 1 -7.64 -15.85 -16.37
C MET A 1 -6.90 -14.53 -16.38
N ALA A 2 -5.94 -14.38 -17.29
CA ALA A 2 -5.27 -13.11 -17.53
C ALA A 2 -6.20 -12.25 -18.40
N GLY A 3 -6.34 -10.96 -18.07
CA GLY A 3 -6.79 -9.97 -19.06
C GLY A 3 -8.07 -9.22 -18.75
N VAL A 4 -8.13 -8.52 -17.61
CA VAL A 4 -8.77 -7.19 -17.58
C VAL A 4 -7.76 -6.20 -17.02
N LEU A 5 -6.85 -5.75 -17.87
CA LEU A 5 -6.04 -4.57 -17.58
C LEU A 5 -6.99 -3.37 -17.53
N LYS A 6 -7.19 -2.82 -16.34
CA LYS A 6 -7.96 -1.58 -16.13
C LYS A 6 -7.31 -0.47 -16.95
N LYS A 7 -7.90 -0.16 -18.12
CA LYS A 7 -7.34 0.81 -19.09
C LYS A 7 -7.16 2.20 -18.48
N THR A 8 -8.06 2.61 -17.59
CA THR A 8 -7.98 3.87 -16.85
C THR A 8 -8.62 3.70 -15.48
N THR A 9 -8.01 4.26 -14.43
CA THR A 9 -8.62 4.38 -13.09
C THR A 9 -9.41 5.68 -12.92
N GLY A 10 -9.46 6.55 -13.94
CA GLY A 10 -10.05 7.90 -13.86
C GLY A 10 -9.26 8.88 -12.96
N LEU A 11 -8.14 8.43 -12.39
CA LEU A 11 -7.35 9.15 -11.41
C LEU A 11 -5.93 9.37 -11.95
N VAL A 12 -5.53 10.63 -12.07
CA VAL A 12 -4.18 11.01 -12.51
C VAL A 12 -3.17 10.64 -11.42
N GLY A 13 -2.15 9.82 -11.74
CA GLY A 13 -0.98 9.58 -10.88
C GLY A 13 -0.97 8.30 -10.01
N LEU A 14 -1.87 7.34 -10.23
CA LEU A 14 -2.09 6.17 -9.34
C LEU A 14 -0.98 5.07 -9.34
N ALA A 15 0.15 5.27 -10.02
CA ALA A 15 0.99 4.14 -10.46
C ALA A 15 2.03 3.59 -9.45
N ARG A 16 2.12 4.04 -8.18
CA ARG A 16 3.30 3.69 -7.32
C ARG A 16 3.03 3.45 -5.82
N LEU A 17 2.06 2.59 -5.46
CA LEU A 17 1.74 2.24 -4.06
C LEU A 17 2.94 1.70 -3.26
N ARG A 18 3.80 0.87 -3.86
CA ARG A 18 4.98 0.29 -3.17
C ARG A 18 5.94 1.38 -2.67
N ILE A 19 6.18 2.40 -3.48
CA ILE A 19 7.06 3.53 -3.14
C ILE A 19 6.39 4.44 -2.08
N LEU A 20 5.06 4.52 -2.10
CA LEU A 20 4.32 5.32 -1.12
C LEU A 20 4.44 4.71 0.28
N TYR A 21 4.20 3.41 0.43
CA TYR A 21 4.30 2.71 1.71
C TYR A 21 5.73 2.73 2.27
N THR A 22 6.75 2.58 1.43
CA THR A 22 8.15 2.68 1.89
C THR A 22 8.48 4.09 2.38
N LYS A 23 7.99 5.14 1.70
CA LYS A 23 8.13 6.53 2.16
C LYS A 23 7.40 6.79 3.48
N ILE A 24 6.18 6.26 3.65
CA ILE A 24 5.41 6.38 4.89
C ILE A 24 6.18 5.76 6.05
N LEU A 25 6.69 4.54 5.89
CA LEU A 25 7.52 3.87 6.90
C LEU A 25 8.78 4.68 7.23
N ASP A 26 9.40 5.33 6.24
CA ASP A 26 10.59 6.15 6.46
C ASP A 26 10.30 7.44 7.23
N VAL A 27 9.14 8.05 7.01
CA VAL A 27 8.65 9.19 7.81
C VAL A 27 8.32 8.75 9.24
N LEU A 28 7.66 7.60 9.40
CA LEU A 28 7.30 7.07 10.72
C LEU A 28 8.50 6.76 11.60
N LYS A 29 9.68 6.45 11.03
CA LYS A 29 10.92 6.27 11.79
C LYS A 29 11.31 7.52 12.59
N ARG A 30 10.95 8.71 12.10
CA ARG A 30 11.24 10.02 12.75
C ARG A 30 10.30 10.31 13.93
N THR A 31 9.15 9.64 14.01
CA THR A 31 8.19 9.78 15.11
C THR A 31 8.61 8.94 16.32
N PRO A 32 8.39 9.36 17.58
CA PRO A 32 8.76 8.54 18.74
C PRO A 32 8.01 7.18 18.78
N LYS A 33 8.71 6.09 19.13
CA LYS A 33 8.12 4.72 19.22
C LYS A 33 6.94 4.60 20.19
N LYS A 34 6.89 5.48 21.21
CA LYS A 34 5.82 5.52 22.21
C LYS A 34 4.54 6.16 21.70
N ALA A 35 4.58 6.86 20.56
CA ALA A 35 3.39 7.47 19.98
C ALA A 35 2.43 6.39 19.48
N ALA A 36 1.20 6.39 19.98
CA ALA A 36 0.15 5.47 19.54
C ALA A 36 -0.04 5.54 18.02
N TYR A 37 0.01 6.74 17.44
CA TYR A 37 -0.04 6.95 15.99
C TYR A 37 0.98 6.09 15.25
N ARG A 38 2.26 6.12 15.66
CA ARG A 38 3.35 5.36 15.01
C ARG A 38 3.09 3.85 15.11
N LYS A 39 2.71 3.34 16.27
CA LYS A 39 2.46 1.91 16.48
C LYS A 39 1.40 1.37 15.51
N TYR A 40 0.25 2.04 15.42
CA TYR A 40 -0.86 1.57 14.59
C TYR A 40 -0.62 1.81 13.10
N THR A 41 0.01 2.94 12.72
CA THR A 41 0.31 3.21 11.31
C THR A 41 1.43 2.31 10.77
N GLU A 42 2.45 1.97 11.56
CA GLU A 42 3.46 0.99 11.16
C GLU A 42 2.83 -0.38 10.94
N GLN A 43 1.90 -0.82 11.81
CA GLN A 43 1.19 -2.08 11.64
C GLN A 43 0.41 -2.11 10.31
N ILE A 44 -0.47 -1.13 10.09
CA ILE A 44 -1.32 -1.06 8.88
C ILE A 44 -0.46 -0.97 7.61
N ALA A 45 0.60 -0.14 7.63
CA ALA A 45 1.48 0.03 6.48
C ALA A 45 2.25 -1.25 6.13
N ASN A 46 2.72 -2.00 7.14
CA ASN A 46 3.42 -3.27 6.92
C ASN A 46 2.48 -4.36 6.40
N GLU A 47 1.27 -4.46 6.94
CA GLU A 47 0.24 -5.40 6.47
C GLU A 47 -0.11 -5.13 5.00
N LYS A 48 -0.47 -3.88 4.66
CA LYS A 48 -0.83 -3.49 3.29
C LYS A 48 0.34 -3.61 2.31
N LEU A 49 1.57 -3.28 2.74
CA LEU A 49 2.75 -3.46 1.90
C LEU A 49 3.02 -4.94 1.60
N THR A 50 2.77 -5.83 2.56
CA THR A 50 2.93 -7.28 2.37
C THR A 50 1.92 -7.82 1.36
N MET A 51 0.66 -7.41 1.47
CA MET A 51 -0.39 -7.76 0.49
C MET A 51 -0.04 -7.27 -0.94
N VAL A 52 0.42 -6.02 -1.08
CA VAL A 52 0.82 -5.44 -2.37
C VAL A 52 2.10 -6.07 -2.95
N LYS A 53 2.93 -6.71 -2.11
CA LYS A 53 4.11 -7.46 -2.56
C LYS A 53 3.74 -8.88 -2.99
N ALA A 54 2.79 -9.52 -2.31
CA ALA A 54 2.33 -10.87 -2.61
C ALA A 54 1.65 -10.96 -3.98
N GLU A 55 0.91 -9.92 -4.35
CA GLU A 55 0.20 -9.88 -5.63
C GLU A 55 0.98 -9.10 -6.71
N PRO A 56 1.34 -9.73 -7.83
CA PRO A 56 1.92 -9.03 -8.98
C PRO A 56 0.86 -8.31 -9.82
N ASP A 57 -0.40 -8.72 -9.73
CA ASP A 57 -1.50 -8.14 -10.50
C ASP A 57 -2.22 -7.01 -9.74
N ILE A 58 -2.46 -5.90 -10.43
CA ILE A 58 -3.03 -4.68 -9.84
C ILE A 58 -4.50 -4.92 -9.45
N PHE A 59 -5.24 -5.72 -10.22
CA PHE A 59 -6.67 -5.95 -9.99
C PHE A 59 -6.90 -6.85 -8.77
N SER A 60 -6.12 -7.93 -8.65
CA SER A 60 -6.11 -8.78 -7.45
C SER A 60 -5.71 -7.98 -6.21
N ALA A 61 -4.68 -7.13 -6.31
CA ALA A 61 -4.25 -6.27 -5.22
C ALA A 61 -5.32 -5.25 -4.79
N GLU A 62 -6.05 -4.63 -5.73
CA GLU A 62 -7.18 -3.73 -5.42
C GLU A 62 -8.28 -4.48 -4.64
N ALA A 63 -8.65 -5.69 -5.06
CA ALA A 63 -9.70 -6.49 -4.41
C ALA A 63 -9.32 -6.95 -2.99
N ILE A 64 -8.03 -7.28 -2.77
CA ILE A 64 -7.53 -7.70 -1.45
C ILE A 64 -7.47 -6.51 -0.47
N ILE A 65 -7.15 -5.31 -0.94
CA ILE A 65 -7.06 -4.11 -0.08
C ILE A 65 -8.44 -3.58 0.35
N GLN A 66 -9.51 -3.88 -0.40
CA GLN A 66 -10.87 -3.44 -0.09
C GLN A 66 -11.63 -4.34 0.90
N LYS A 67 -11.08 -5.50 1.25
CA LYS A 67 -11.62 -6.38 2.30
C LYS A 67 -10.97 -6.10 3.66
#